data_AF-F8F182-F1
#
_entry.id   AF-F8F182-F1
#
_cell.length_a   1.000
_cell.length_b   1.000
_cell.length_c   1.000
_cell.angle_alpha   90.00
_cell.angle_beta   90.00
_cell.angle_gamma   90.00
#
_symmetry.space_group_name_H-M   'P 1'
#
loop_
_entity.id
_entity.type
_entity.pdbx_description
1 polymer ?
#
loop_
_entity_poly.entity_id
_entity_poly.type
_entity_poly.pdbx_seq_one_letter_code
_entity_poly.pdbx_strand_id
1 'polypeptide(L)'
;MKLNFEMLLDWLAKHRIAVVSGFIGLIVLLLILLVTLHVNNRGNKKNLEVGRALSEAYTAEPLKRQELFIEEEPDFVPKFLYFREPQTSWTPEFAHQFWQSLDDKTLQVLQDAADNNINRLLEAIP
;
A
#
# COMPACT_ATOMS: atom_id res chain seq x y z
N MET A 1 59.46 -14.54 13.38
CA MET A 1 58.02 -14.52 13.70
C MET A 1 57.70 -14.72 15.19
N LYS A 2 58.45 -15.53 15.96
CA LYS A 2 58.22 -15.73 17.41
C LYS A 2 58.37 -14.45 18.27
N LEU A 3 59.37 -13.62 17.97
CA LEU A 3 59.64 -12.39 18.74
C LEU A 3 58.47 -11.40 18.74
N ASN A 4 57.77 -11.27 17.60
CA ASN A 4 56.64 -10.34 17.47
C ASN A 4 55.40 -10.82 18.23
N PHE A 5 55.24 -12.14 18.39
CA PHE A 5 54.10 -12.73 19.08
C PHE A 5 54.26 -12.61 20.61
N GLU A 6 55.48 -12.81 21.12
CA GLU A 6 55.83 -12.62 22.53
C GLU A 6 55.71 -11.15 22.95
N MET A 7 56.17 -10.20 22.12
CA MET A 7 55.99 -8.76 22.37
C MET A 7 54.52 -8.34 22.41
N LEU A 8 53.68 -8.96 21.57
CA LEU A 8 52.25 -8.69 21.51
C LEU A 8 51.52 -9.23 22.75
N LEU A 9 51.92 -10.42 23.23
CA LEU A 9 51.41 -11.03 24.45
C LEU A 9 51.78 -10.23 25.70
N ASP A 10 53.02 -9.76 25.80
CA ASP A 10 53.46 -8.89 26.91
C ASP A 10 52.71 -7.55 26.91
N TRP A 11 52.47 -6.99 25.74
CA TRP A 11 51.67 -5.77 25.60
C TRP A 11 50.21 -5.98 26.02
N LEU A 12 49.60 -7.09 25.59
CA LEU A 12 48.25 -7.52 25.97
C LEU A 12 48.14 -7.76 27.49
N ALA A 13 49.15 -8.40 28.09
CA ALA A 13 49.20 -8.67 29.52
C ALA A 13 49.27 -7.38 30.35
N LYS A 14 50.03 -6.39 29.86
CA LYS A 14 50.16 -5.06 30.50
C LYS A 14 48.90 -4.21 30.37
N HIS A 15 48.17 -4.33 29.26
CA HIS A 15 46.94 -3.56 28.98
C HIS A 15 45.65 -4.38 29.11
N ARG A 16 45.69 -5.48 29.87
CA ARG A 16 44.58 -6.44 30.00
C ARG A 16 43.22 -5.80 30.26
N ILE A 17 43.18 -4.72 31.05
CA ILE A 17 41.94 -4.02 31.41
C ILE A 17 41.36 -3.29 30.18
N ALA A 18 42.19 -2.59 29.41
CA ALA A 18 41.78 -1.88 28.21
C ALA A 18 41.36 -2.85 27.08
N VAL A 19 42.04 -3.99 26.99
CA VAL A 19 41.72 -5.05 26.03
C VAL A 19 40.37 -5.69 26.37
N VAL A 20 40.16 -6.02 27.65
CA VAL A 20 38.89 -6.59 28.13
C VAL A 20 37.74 -5.59 27.99
N SER A 21 37.94 -4.32 28.33
CA SER A 21 36.91 -3.28 28.14
C SER A 21 36.57 -3.06 26.66
N GLY A 22 37.58 -3.10 25.79
CA GLY A 22 37.39 -3.05 24.34
C GLY A 22 36.58 -4.24 23.82
N PHE A 23 36.88 -5.45 24.31
CA PHE A 23 36.17 -6.66 23.94
C PHE A 23 34.71 -6.64 24.40
N ILE A 24 34.46 -6.21 25.64
CA ILE A 24 33.10 -6.06 26.18
C ILE A 24 32.33 -4.99 25.39
N GLY A 25 32.95 -3.84 25.11
CA GLY A 25 32.34 -2.79 24.29
C GLY A 25 31.96 -3.28 22.90
N LEU A 26 32.84 -4.06 22.26
CA LEU A 26 32.58 -4.68 20.95
C LEU A 26 31.40 -5.66 21.00
N ILE A 27 31.32 -6.49 22.04
CA ILE A 27 30.22 -7.44 22.24
C ILE A 27 28.89 -6.71 22.43
N VAL A 28 28.87 -5.65 23.24
CA VAL A 28 27.67 -4.83 23.46
C VAL A 28 27.22 -4.15 22.17
N LEU A 29 28.16 -3.60 21.39
CA LEU A 29 27.87 -3.00 20.09
C LEU A 29 27.26 -4.03 19.12
N LEU A 30 27.82 -5.23 19.06
CA LEU A 30 27.32 -6.34 18.24
C LEU A 30 25.90 -6.76 18.66
N LEU A 31 25.63 -6.83 19.95
CA LEU A 31 24.29 -7.14 20.47
C LEU A 31 23.27 -6.08 20.05
N ILE A 32 23.61 -4.79 20.19
CA ILE A 32 22.73 -3.69 19.78
C ILE A 32 22.46 -3.77 18.26
N LEU A 33 23.49 -4.03 17.46
CA LEU A 33 23.36 -4.17 16.01
C LEU A 33 22.45 -5.35 15.64
N LEU A 34 22.63 -6.51 16.29
CA LEU A 34 21.80 -7.70 16.08
C LEU A 34 20.34 -7.45 16.45
N VAL A 35 20.09 -6.80 17.59
CA VAL A 35 18.72 -6.45 18.02
C VAL A 35 18.08 -5.50 17.00
N THR A 36 18.82 -4.48 16.55
CA THR A 36 18.33 -3.50 15.57
C THR A 36 18.01 -4.16 14.23
N LEU A 37 18.89 -5.02 13.73
CA LEU A 37 18.67 -5.80 12.52
C LEU A 37 17.48 -6.75 12.67
N HIS A 38 17.32 -7.39 13.83
CA HIS A 38 16.21 -8.30 14.08
C HIS A 38 14.86 -7.58 14.13
N VAL A 39 14.79 -6.42 14.80
CA VAL A 39 13.59 -5.57 14.84
C VAL A 39 13.26 -5.02 13.46
N ASN A 40 14.26 -4.52 12.72
CA ASN A 40 14.07 -3.99 11.37
C ASN A 40 13.58 -5.08 10.40
N ASN A 41 14.20 -6.27 10.43
CA ASN A 41 13.79 -7.40 9.59
C ASN A 41 12.41 -7.95 9.97
N ARG A 42 12.03 -7.92 11.26
CA ARG A 42 10.66 -8.30 11.68
C ARG A 42 9.62 -7.30 11.22
N GLY A 43 9.91 -6.00 11.32
CA GLY A 43 9.03 -4.95 10.80
C GLY A 43 8.82 -5.07 9.30
N ASN A 44 9.91 -5.33 8.56
CA ASN A 44 9.85 -5.50 7.11
C ASN A 44 9.06 -6.75 6.69
N LYS A 45 9.19 -7.86 7.41
CA LYS A 45 8.39 -9.07 7.20
C LYS A 45 6.89 -8.83 7.46
N LYS A 46 6.54 -8.14 8.53
CA LYS A 46 5.14 -7.78 8.80
C LYS A 46 4.56 -6.88 7.72
N ASN A 47 5.32 -5.89 7.24
CA ASN A 47 4.86 -5.01 6.17
C ASN A 47 4.70 -5.76 4.84
N LEU A 48 5.59 -6.73 4.55
CA LEU A 48 5.47 -7.63 3.39
C LEU A 48 4.26 -8.57 3.51
N GLU A 49 3.98 -9.12 4.69
CA GLU A 49 2.81 -9.97 4.92
C GLU A 49 1.50 -9.18 4.80
N VAL A 50 1.44 -7.95 5.34
CA VAL A 50 0.28 -7.06 5.19
C VAL A 50 0.10 -6.64 3.73
N GLY A 51 1.18 -6.29 3.04
CA GLY A 51 1.15 -5.97 1.60
C GLY A 51 0.71 -7.15 0.75
N ARG A 52 1.12 -8.38 1.12
CA ARG A 52 0.69 -9.61 0.46
C ARG A 52 -0.77 -9.94 0.75
N ALA A 53 -1.24 -9.79 1.98
CA ALA A 53 -2.64 -10.00 2.34
C ALA A 53 -3.57 -8.98 1.64
N LEU A 54 -3.15 -7.72 1.54
CA LEU A 54 -3.86 -6.70 0.76
C LEU A 54 -3.84 -7.01 -0.74
N SER A 55 -2.71 -7.46 -1.28
CA SER A 55 -2.60 -7.88 -2.67
C SER A 55 -3.47 -9.10 -2.96
N GLU A 56 -3.50 -10.10 -2.08
CA GLU A 56 -4.32 -11.31 -2.22
C GLU A 56 -5.82 -10.99 -2.10
N ALA A 57 -6.22 -10.08 -1.21
CA ALA A 57 -7.60 -9.57 -1.14
C ALA A 57 -8.02 -8.78 -2.40
N TYR A 58 -7.08 -8.07 -3.04
CA TYR A 58 -7.29 -7.38 -4.32
C TYR A 58 -6.97 -8.22 -5.55
N THR A 59 -6.52 -9.47 -5.37
CA THR A 59 -6.41 -10.43 -6.47
C THR A 59 -7.82 -10.95 -6.74
N ALA A 60 -8.67 -10.05 -7.23
CA ALA A 60 -9.96 -10.42 -7.78
C ALA A 60 -9.66 -11.48 -8.84
N GLU A 61 -10.23 -12.67 -8.68
CA GLU A 61 -10.34 -13.60 -9.80
C GLU A 61 -10.82 -12.80 -11.01
N PRO A 62 -10.23 -12.99 -12.21
CA PRO A 62 -10.63 -12.23 -13.37
C PRO A 62 -12.11 -12.50 -13.63
N LEU A 63 -12.96 -11.58 -13.16
CA LEU A 63 -14.40 -11.62 -13.35
C LEU A 63 -14.63 -11.72 -14.84
N LYS A 64 -15.32 -12.78 -15.26
CA LYS A 64 -15.64 -12.96 -16.68
C LYS A 64 -16.41 -11.73 -17.12
N ARG A 65 -16.12 -11.23 -18.32
CA ARG A 65 -16.77 -10.03 -18.87
C ARG A 65 -18.30 -10.11 -18.86
N GLN A 66 -18.87 -11.33 -18.88
CA GLN A 66 -20.29 -11.59 -18.79
C GLN A 66 -20.90 -11.38 -17.39
N GLU A 67 -20.09 -11.33 -16.33
CA GLU A 67 -20.51 -11.07 -14.95
C GLU A 67 -20.37 -9.59 -14.58
N LEU A 68 -19.54 -8.84 -15.33
CA LEU A 68 -19.36 -7.39 -15.19
C LEU A 68 -20.53 -6.58 -15.77
N PHE A 69 -21.37 -7.22 -16.60
CA PHE A 69 -22.55 -6.61 -17.20
C PHE A 69 -23.69 -7.62 -17.08
N ILE A 70 -24.55 -7.41 -16.10
CA ILE A 70 -25.84 -8.13 -16.06
C ILE A 70 -26.62 -7.60 -17.26
N GLU A 71 -27.19 -8.47 -18.11
CA GLU A 71 -27.98 -8.06 -19.29
C GLU A 71 -29.15 -7.11 -18.94
N GLU A 72 -29.54 -7.06 -17.68
CA GLU A 72 -30.59 -6.19 -17.11
C GLU A 72 -30.06 -4.99 -16.32
N GLU A 73 -28.75 -4.74 -16.30
CA GLU A 73 -28.23 -3.52 -15.68
C GLU A 73 -28.56 -2.34 -16.61
N PRO A 74 -29.37 -1.36 -16.18
CA PRO A 74 -29.64 -0.21 -17.00
C PRO A 74 -28.31 0.52 -17.18
N ASP A 75 -27.80 0.58 -18.42
CA ASP A 75 -26.70 1.46 -18.81
C ASP A 75 -26.98 2.84 -18.21
N PHE A 76 -26.24 3.19 -17.14
CA PHE A 76 -26.44 4.38 -16.31
C PHE A 76 -25.91 5.63 -17.02
N VAL A 77 -26.26 5.74 -18.28
CA VAL A 77 -26.14 6.92 -19.08
C VAL A 77 -27.51 7.58 -18.96
N PRO A 78 -27.68 8.67 -18.20
CA PRO A 78 -28.93 9.43 -18.17
C PRO A 78 -29.45 9.58 -19.60
N LYS A 79 -30.76 9.48 -19.84
CA LYS A 79 -31.33 9.62 -21.20
C LYS A 79 -30.86 10.89 -21.94
N PHE A 80 -30.41 11.90 -21.17
CA PHE A 80 -29.79 13.13 -21.66
C PHE A 80 -28.38 12.95 -22.26
N LEU A 81 -27.60 11.98 -21.81
CA LEU A 81 -26.26 11.66 -22.30
C LEU A 81 -26.27 10.90 -23.65
N TYR A 82 -27.36 10.23 -24.02
CA TYR A 82 -27.50 9.57 -25.33
C TYR A 82 -27.49 10.55 -26.51
N PHE A 83 -27.63 11.86 -26.26
CA PHE A 83 -27.52 12.89 -27.30
C PHE A 83 -26.07 13.30 -27.60
N ARG A 84 -25.08 12.73 -26.92
CA ARG A 84 -23.66 13.02 -27.17
C ARG A 84 -22.99 11.83 -27.84
N GLU A 85 -22.09 12.14 -28.78
CA GLU A 85 -21.30 11.11 -29.44
C GLU A 85 -20.47 10.32 -28.41
N PRO A 86 -20.45 8.99 -28.50
CA PRO A 86 -19.70 8.14 -27.58
C PRO A 86 -18.22 8.50 -27.63
N GLN A 87 -17.62 8.74 -26.46
CA GLN A 87 -16.19 9.03 -26.33
C GLN A 87 -15.39 7.74 -26.12
N THR A 88 -14.22 7.66 -26.74
CA THR A 88 -13.34 6.48 -26.63
C THR A 88 -12.66 6.36 -25.26
N SER A 89 -12.52 7.46 -24.51
CA SER A 89 -11.91 7.48 -23.18
C SER A 89 -12.31 8.71 -22.37
N TRP A 90 -12.48 8.55 -21.06
CA TRP A 90 -12.70 9.66 -20.12
C TRP A 90 -11.35 10.24 -19.67
N THR A 91 -10.96 11.38 -20.23
CA THR A 91 -9.79 12.13 -19.73
C THR A 91 -10.18 13.03 -18.55
N PRO A 92 -9.25 13.39 -17.65
CA PRO A 92 -9.52 14.30 -16.54
C PRO A 92 -10.09 15.65 -17.00
N GLU A 93 -9.59 16.18 -18.11
CA GLU A 93 -10.04 17.45 -18.69
C GLU A 93 -11.48 17.34 -19.20
N PHE A 94 -11.80 16.22 -19.84
CA PHE A 94 -13.16 15.95 -20.33
C PHE A 94 -14.14 15.78 -19.16
N ALA A 95 -13.76 15.03 -18.12
CA ALA A 95 -14.59 14.88 -16.92
C ALA A 95 -14.85 16.24 -16.25
N HIS A 96 -13.84 17.10 -16.18
CA HIS A 96 -14.01 18.45 -15.63
C HIS A 96 -14.98 19.30 -16.44
N GLN A 97 -14.80 19.35 -17.77
CA GLN A 97 -15.71 20.05 -18.67
C GLN A 97 -17.13 19.50 -18.63
N PHE A 98 -17.25 18.17 -18.49
CA PHE A 98 -18.53 17.50 -18.37
C PHE A 98 -19.34 18.06 -17.19
N TRP A 99 -18.77 18.04 -15.98
CA TRP A 99 -19.45 18.51 -14.78
C TRP A 99 -19.75 20.01 -14.79
N GLN A 100 -18.89 20.83 -15.41
CA GLN A 100 -19.13 22.26 -15.57
C GLN A 100 -20.25 22.59 -16.57
N SER A 101 -20.54 21.70 -17.52
CA SER A 101 -21.55 21.93 -18.56
C SER A 101 -23.00 21.67 -18.09
N LEU A 102 -23.18 21.18 -16.86
CA LEU A 102 -24.49 20.82 -16.33
C LEU A 102 -25.12 21.99 -15.57
N ASP A 103 -26.41 22.21 -15.78
CA ASP A 103 -27.18 23.17 -15.00
C ASP A 103 -27.55 22.61 -13.62
N ASP A 104 -27.79 23.50 -12.66
CA ASP A 104 -28.05 23.15 -11.26
C ASP A 104 -29.21 22.17 -11.09
N LYS A 105 -30.25 22.29 -11.92
CA LYS A 105 -31.41 21.40 -11.89
C LYS A 105 -31.03 19.98 -12.32
N THR A 106 -30.20 19.84 -13.35
CA THR A 106 -29.70 18.54 -13.81
C THR A 106 -28.75 17.92 -12.78
N LEU A 107 -27.89 18.72 -12.15
CA LEU A 107 -27.02 18.26 -11.07
C LEU A 107 -27.85 17.72 -9.89
N GLN A 108 -28.91 18.43 -9.49
CA GLN A 108 -29.79 18.00 -8.41
C GLN A 108 -30.50 16.68 -8.73
N VAL A 109 -31.01 16.52 -9.95
CA VAL A 109 -31.64 15.25 -10.39
C VAL A 109 -30.65 14.09 -10.38
N LEU A 110 -29.40 14.32 -10.78
CA LEU A 110 -28.35 13.29 -10.75
C LEU A 110 -27.98 12.92 -9.32
N GLN A 111 -27.92 13.90 -8.42
CA GLN A 111 -27.64 13.67 -7.00
C GLN A 111 -28.76 12.87 -6.34
N ASP A 112 -30.02 13.25 -6.53
CA ASP A 112 -31.18 12.52 -5.99
C ASP A 112 -31.23 11.07 -6.52
N ALA A 113 -30.86 10.86 -7.78
CA ALA A 113 -30.79 9.52 -8.37
C ALA A 113 -29.64 8.68 -7.78
N ALA A 114 -28.49 9.30 -7.52
CA ALA A 114 -27.36 8.64 -6.87
C ALA A 114 -27.69 8.24 -5.42
N ASP A 115 -28.26 9.17 -4.65
CA ASP A 115 -28.61 8.95 -3.24
C ASP A 115 -29.66 7.85 -3.08
N ASN A 116 -30.70 7.86 -3.91
CA ASN A 116 -31.72 6.81 -3.89
C ASN A 116 -31.14 5.42 -4.19
N ASN A 117 -30.19 5.31 -5.11
CA ASN A 117 -29.58 4.03 -5.45
C ASN A 117 -28.58 3.56 -4.38
N ILE A 118 -27.80 4.46 -3.79
CA ILE A 118 -26.95 4.12 -2.64
C ILE A 118 -27.81 3.55 -1.51
N ASN A 119 -28.94 4.20 -1.20
CA ASN A 119 -29.87 3.71 -0.19
C ASN A 119 -30.41 2.31 -0.54
N ARG A 120 -30.81 2.06 -1.79
CA ARG A 120 -31.27 0.73 -2.23
C ARG A 120 -30.18 -0.34 -2.15
N LEU A 121 -28.94 0.00 -2.49
CA LEU A 121 -27.81 -0.93 -2.38
C LEU A 121 -27.48 -1.24 -0.93
N LEU A 122 -27.54 -0.24 -0.04
CA LEU A 122 -27.34 -0.45 1.40
C LEU A 122 -28.48 -1.28 2.02
N GLU A 123 -29.72 -1.07 1.58
CA GLU A 123 -30.87 -1.91 1.99
C GLU A 123 -30.77 -3.35 1.48
N ALA A 124 -30.05 -3.58 0.37
CA ALA A 124 -29.83 -4.91 -0.19
C ALA A 124 -28.71 -5.70 0.51
N ILE A 125 -27.96 -5.09 1.44
CA ILE A 125 -26.96 -5.76 2.27
C ILE A 125 -27.65 -6.25 3.55
N PRO A 126 -27.72 -7.57 3.80
CA PRO A 126 -28.42 -8.16 4.96
C PRO A 126 -27.75 -7.87 6.31
#